data_AF-A0A6I7NCC4-F1
#
_entry.id   AF-A0A6I7NCC4-F1
#
_cell.length_a   1.000
_cell.length_b   1.000
_cell.length_c   1.000
_cell.angle_alpha   90.00
_cell.angle_beta   90.00
_cell.angle_gamma   90.00
#
_symmetry.space_group_name_H-M   'P 1'
#
loop_
_entity.id
_entity.type
_entity.pdbx_description
1 polymer ?
#
loop_
_entity_poly.entity_id
_entity_poly.type
_entity_poly.pdbx_seq_one_letter_code
_entity_poly.pdbx_strand_id
1 'polypeptide(L)'
;MGRTREDAGATINCSGRAELAATWIVSLFLVGFIWMLWFIFREQPPGLPRGIEAHWFPTVATAVAVLVTLAAAGVVLAATRNWRLLGPARLQMDPFPAGPGGEVGGVIELAARPGAQDRVVLALQCIRRRRRRSGRNSSWHETVLWEDEGMPYIEAAGRGTRLVMRFPIPAEQPPSRHGNDEQIVWRLYLEADLGGRILRRQFTLPVGDHPNPARSLQSYPLTPSRPVEKHLPGRWVRETRQAGWTVFRFPAFRHLKATLSLAGFGLLFFGVVGGVMLWMNLAGQRGDPPLVFPIVFLGFAFLMVLPVFWLPFSLHVSASPEGLRIRRYWLGVPVGSRQLSRAELSGFSTKRGNQVRFGNQRQEVFYHLVAQTEDGRKLRCSTGLPGPAAIQRYEERLKAALDWR
;
A
#
# COMPACT_ATOMS: atom_id res chain seq x y z
N MET A 1 17.61 -20.88 34.76
CA MET A 1 16.54 -20.32 33.91
C MET A 1 16.87 -20.60 32.44
N GLY A 2 16.58 -21.82 31.99
CA GLY A 2 16.81 -22.23 30.60
C GLY A 2 15.57 -21.97 29.77
N ARG A 3 15.66 -21.06 28.79
CA ARG A 3 14.71 -21.01 27.67
C ARG A 3 14.89 -22.30 26.87
N THR A 4 13.92 -23.20 26.92
CA THR A 4 13.93 -24.42 26.13
C THR A 4 13.72 -24.08 24.65
N ARG A 5 14.21 -24.95 23.77
CA ARG A 5 14.18 -24.80 22.30
C ARG A 5 12.75 -24.63 21.74
N GLU A 6 11.72 -24.97 22.49
CA GLU A 6 10.30 -24.80 22.13
C GLU A 6 9.84 -23.33 22.17
N ASP A 7 10.35 -22.52 23.12
CA ASP A 7 10.05 -21.07 23.20
C ASP A 7 10.59 -20.30 21.99
N ALA A 8 11.65 -20.82 21.35
CA ALA A 8 12.21 -20.24 20.14
C ALA A 8 11.29 -20.42 18.93
N GLY A 9 10.41 -21.42 18.94
CA GLY A 9 9.39 -21.63 17.91
C GLY A 9 8.28 -20.59 17.98
N ALA A 10 7.79 -20.28 19.18
CA ALA A 10 6.65 -19.37 19.39
C ALA A 10 6.96 -17.88 19.16
N THR A 11 8.23 -17.49 19.04
CA THR A 11 8.63 -16.08 18.87
C THR A 11 8.83 -15.73 17.40
N ILE A 12 7.98 -14.86 16.87
CA ILE A 12 8.02 -14.40 15.48
C ILE A 12 8.60 -12.98 15.42
N ASN A 13 9.64 -12.81 14.61
CA ASN A 13 10.26 -11.52 14.35
C ASN A 13 9.47 -10.75 13.29
N CYS A 14 9.33 -9.43 13.48
CA CYS A 14 8.75 -8.56 12.46
C CYS A 14 9.68 -8.35 11.25
N SER A 15 9.10 -8.03 10.11
CA SER A 15 9.83 -7.78 8.86
C SER A 15 10.58 -6.43 8.81
N GLY A 16 10.41 -5.56 9.81
CA GLY A 16 10.90 -4.17 9.77
C GLY A 16 12.44 -4.02 9.72
N ARG A 17 13.21 -5.02 10.19
CA ARG A 17 14.69 -4.99 10.07
C ARG A 17 15.14 -5.03 8.61
N ALA A 18 14.53 -5.89 7.82
CA ALA A 18 14.87 -6.06 6.41
C ALA A 18 14.52 -4.80 5.60
N GLU A 19 13.43 -4.12 5.96
CA GLU A 19 13.04 -2.85 5.32
C GLU A 19 14.01 -1.72 5.63
N LEU A 20 14.43 -1.59 6.89
CA LEU A 20 15.45 -0.62 7.25
C LEU A 20 16.73 -0.89 6.46
N ALA A 21 17.21 -2.13 6.45
CA ALA A 21 18.40 -2.51 5.68
C ALA A 21 18.25 -2.20 4.18
N ALA A 22 17.13 -2.57 3.57
CA ALA A 22 16.85 -2.27 2.16
C ALA A 22 16.81 -0.75 1.88
N THR A 23 16.21 0.04 2.77
CA THR A 23 16.17 1.51 2.65
C THR A 23 17.59 2.08 2.71
N TRP A 24 18.41 1.63 3.66
CA TRP A 24 19.81 2.03 3.76
C TRP A 24 20.62 1.65 2.51
N ILE A 25 20.51 0.40 2.05
CA ILE A 25 21.24 -0.09 0.87
C ILE A 25 20.87 0.70 -0.37
N VAL A 26 19.58 0.91 -0.64
CA VAL A 26 19.11 1.67 -1.80
C VAL A 26 19.56 3.12 -1.73
N SER A 27 19.44 3.75 -0.55
CA SER A 27 19.89 5.14 -0.37
C SER A 27 21.40 5.29 -0.55
N LEU A 28 22.21 4.40 0.02
CA LEU A 28 23.67 4.42 -0.13
C LEU A 28 24.09 4.17 -1.58
N PHE A 29 23.48 3.18 -2.24
CA PHE A 29 23.72 2.90 -3.64
C PHE A 29 23.38 4.11 -4.51
N LEU A 30 22.22 4.73 -4.31
CA LEU A 30 21.78 5.89 -5.09
C LEU A 30 22.72 7.08 -4.89
N VAL A 31 23.12 7.37 -3.64
CA VAL A 31 24.09 8.43 -3.33
C VAL A 31 25.43 8.14 -3.98
N GLY A 32 25.97 6.92 -3.81
CA GLY A 32 27.23 6.51 -4.42
C GLY A 32 27.21 6.61 -5.95
N PHE A 33 26.11 6.15 -6.58
CA PHE A 33 25.93 6.23 -8.03
C PHE A 33 25.88 7.68 -8.53
N ILE A 34 25.16 8.56 -7.85
CA ILE A 34 25.07 9.98 -8.21
C ILE A 34 26.41 10.69 -8.06
N TRP A 35 27.12 10.45 -6.96
CA TRP A 35 28.45 11.02 -6.77
C TRP A 35 29.50 10.44 -7.72
N MET A 36 29.37 9.18 -8.11
CA MET A 36 30.19 8.56 -9.17
C MET A 36 29.92 9.22 -10.52
N LEU A 37 28.65 9.42 -10.90
CA LEU A 37 28.32 10.16 -12.12
C LEU A 37 28.87 11.58 -12.07
N TRP A 38 28.67 12.29 -10.94
CA TRP A 38 29.26 13.61 -10.74
C TRP A 38 30.77 13.57 -10.93
N PHE A 39 31.47 12.58 -10.35
CA PHE A 39 32.92 12.45 -10.48
C PHE A 39 33.38 12.18 -11.91
N ILE A 40 32.66 11.33 -12.66
CA ILE A 40 32.96 11.03 -14.06
C ILE A 40 32.75 12.27 -14.95
N PHE A 41 31.72 13.06 -14.66
CA PHE A 41 31.34 14.24 -15.46
C PHE A 41 31.81 15.58 -14.86
N ARG A 42 32.62 15.56 -13.78
CA ARG A 42 33.16 16.77 -13.14
C ARG A 42 34.20 17.45 -14.04
N GLU A 43 34.93 16.64 -14.79
CA GLU A 43 35.87 17.11 -15.80
C GLU A 43 35.05 17.45 -17.03
N GLN A 44 35.25 18.66 -17.54
CA GLN A 44 34.43 19.21 -18.61
C GLN A 44 34.33 18.24 -19.78
N PRO A 45 33.14 18.06 -20.39
CA PRO A 45 33.06 17.50 -21.73
C PRO A 45 34.01 18.32 -22.63
N PRO A 46 34.95 17.69 -23.34
CA PRO A 46 35.94 18.40 -24.13
C PRO A 46 35.26 19.16 -25.29
N GLY A 47 34.84 20.41 -25.06
CA GLY A 47 34.14 21.19 -26.09
C GLY A 47 33.29 22.38 -25.63
N LEU A 48 33.04 22.60 -24.34
CA LEU A 48 32.33 23.80 -23.88
C LEU A 48 33.17 25.08 -24.08
N PRO A 49 32.62 26.15 -24.68
CA PRO A 49 33.33 27.42 -24.79
C PRO A 49 33.68 27.94 -23.39
N ARG A 50 34.91 28.41 -23.20
CA ARG A 50 35.46 28.94 -21.93
C ARG A 50 34.86 30.31 -21.53
N GLY A 51 33.55 30.49 -21.71
CA GLY A 51 32.80 31.66 -21.26
C GLY A 51 32.19 31.45 -19.87
N ILE A 52 31.47 32.46 -19.36
CA ILE A 52 30.74 32.42 -18.07
C ILE A 52 29.75 31.23 -18.01
N GLU A 53 29.36 30.69 -19.16
CA GLU A 53 28.54 29.48 -19.30
C GLU A 53 29.25 28.16 -18.92
N ALA A 54 30.57 28.17 -18.70
CA ALA A 54 31.38 26.99 -18.39
C ALA A 54 31.32 26.53 -16.91
N HIS A 55 30.76 27.35 -16.01
CA HIS A 55 30.80 27.12 -14.56
C HIS A 55 29.46 26.71 -13.94
N TRP A 56 28.33 27.00 -14.60
CA TRP A 56 27.02 26.72 -14.01
C TRP A 56 26.67 25.23 -14.04
N PHE A 57 27.09 24.49 -15.08
CA PHE A 57 26.76 23.06 -15.22
C PHE A 57 27.33 22.21 -14.06
N PRO A 58 28.64 22.26 -13.74
CA PRO A 58 29.17 21.52 -12.59
C PRO A 58 28.50 21.98 -11.30
N THR A 59 28.19 23.28 -11.17
CA THR A 59 27.51 23.84 -10.00
C THR A 59 26.11 23.28 -9.83
N VAL A 60 25.31 23.23 -10.90
CA VAL A 60 23.95 22.67 -10.89
C VAL A 60 23.98 21.16 -10.67
N ALA A 61 24.88 20.43 -11.33
CA ALA A 61 25.04 19.00 -11.11
C ALA A 61 25.44 18.68 -9.65
N THR A 62 26.33 19.48 -9.07
CA THR A 62 26.69 19.40 -7.65
C THR A 62 25.49 19.68 -6.76
N ALA A 63 24.73 20.74 -7.06
CA ALA A 63 23.54 21.10 -6.30
C ALA A 63 22.49 19.98 -6.32
N VAL A 64 22.25 19.37 -7.49
CA VAL A 64 21.33 18.21 -7.63
C VAL A 64 21.85 17.02 -6.84
N ALA A 65 23.15 16.69 -6.95
CA ALA A 65 23.75 15.60 -6.19
C ALA A 65 23.61 15.79 -4.67
N VAL A 66 23.83 17.01 -4.18
CA VAL A 66 23.64 17.39 -2.78
C VAL A 66 22.17 17.27 -2.38
N LEU A 67 21.23 17.79 -3.18
CA LEU A 67 19.79 17.70 -2.91
C LEU A 67 19.31 16.24 -2.82
N VAL A 68 19.74 15.38 -3.74
CA VAL A 68 19.39 13.95 -3.68
C VAL A 68 20.01 13.28 -2.46
N THR A 69 21.25 13.65 -2.10
CA THR A 69 21.90 13.15 -0.89
C THR A 69 21.13 13.55 0.37
N LEU A 70 20.70 14.82 0.47
CA LEU A 70 19.89 15.31 1.59
C LEU A 70 18.52 14.63 1.64
N ALA A 71 17.87 14.42 0.49
CA ALA A 71 16.60 13.70 0.41
C ALA A 71 16.75 12.24 0.87
N ALA A 72 17.79 11.54 0.39
CA ALA A 72 18.10 10.18 0.80
C ALA A 72 18.41 10.10 2.31
N ALA A 73 19.18 11.04 2.84
CA ALA A 73 19.46 11.16 4.27
C ALA A 73 18.16 11.38 5.07
N GLY A 74 17.26 12.25 4.60
CA GLY A 74 15.94 12.47 5.21
C GLY A 74 15.10 11.20 5.27
N VAL A 75 15.06 10.42 4.18
CA VAL A 75 14.36 9.13 4.12
C VAL A 75 14.96 8.13 5.10
N VAL A 76 16.29 8.01 5.13
CA VAL A 76 17.00 7.10 6.04
C VAL A 76 16.81 7.51 7.50
N LEU A 77 16.85 8.81 7.82
CA LEU A 77 16.60 9.33 9.15
C LEU A 77 15.15 9.07 9.59
N ALA A 78 14.18 9.26 8.71
CA ALA A 78 12.77 8.95 8.99
C ALA A 78 12.58 7.44 9.23
N ALA A 79 13.14 6.58 8.38
CA ALA A 79 13.09 5.14 8.54
C ALA A 79 13.76 4.68 9.84
N THR A 80 14.92 5.26 10.19
CA THR A 80 15.67 4.96 11.41
C THR A 80 14.92 5.44 12.66
N ARG A 81 14.31 6.64 12.62
CA ARG A 81 13.44 7.14 13.70
C ARG A 81 12.24 6.22 13.91
N ASN A 82 11.56 5.82 12.83
CA ASN A 82 10.43 4.90 12.88
C ASN A 82 10.84 3.51 13.41
N TRP A 83 12.06 3.06 13.10
CA TRP A 83 12.64 1.85 13.66
C TRP A 83 12.90 1.99 15.17
N ARG A 84 13.47 3.12 15.62
CA ARG A 84 13.74 3.38 17.03
C ARG A 84 12.47 3.51 17.86
N LEU A 85 11.42 4.14 17.32
CA LEU A 85 10.13 4.30 18.01
C LEU A 85 9.45 2.97 18.29
N LEU A 86 9.27 2.12 17.27
CA LEU A 86 8.57 0.84 17.46
C LEU A 86 9.48 -0.30 17.94
N GLY A 87 10.77 -0.20 17.66
CA GLY A 87 11.75 -1.25 17.92
C GLY A 87 11.56 -2.51 17.06
N PRO A 88 12.36 -3.56 17.35
CA PRO A 88 12.10 -4.91 16.87
C PRO A 88 10.89 -5.47 17.62
N ALA A 89 9.69 -5.15 17.14
CA ALA A 89 8.48 -5.75 17.68
C ALA A 89 8.59 -7.28 17.53
N ARG A 90 8.46 -8.01 18.64
CA ARG A 90 8.47 -9.47 18.70
C ARG A 90 7.09 -9.93 19.09
N LEU A 91 6.57 -10.89 18.33
CA LEU A 91 5.31 -11.53 18.65
C LEU A 91 5.61 -12.87 19.31
N GLN A 92 5.12 -13.07 20.53
CA GLN A 92 5.04 -14.38 21.17
C GLN A 92 3.64 -14.94 20.94
N MET A 93 3.54 -16.01 20.16
CA MET A 93 2.26 -16.64 19.84
C MET A 93 1.80 -17.61 20.93
N ASP A 94 0.49 -17.64 21.16
CA ASP A 94 -0.19 -18.60 22.03
C ASP A 94 -1.65 -18.77 21.54
N PRO A 95 -2.00 -19.87 20.87
CA PRO A 95 -1.22 -21.11 20.67
C PRO A 95 -0.23 -21.01 19.51
N PHE A 96 0.81 -21.87 19.52
CA PHE A 96 1.79 -22.00 18.43
C PHE A 96 1.97 -23.47 17.99
N PRO A 97 1.71 -23.83 16.73
CA PRO A 97 1.01 -23.02 15.73
C PRO A 97 -0.48 -22.83 16.09
N ALA A 98 -1.12 -21.80 15.51
CA ALA A 98 -2.57 -21.67 15.58
C ALA A 98 -3.25 -22.66 14.62
N GLY A 99 -4.57 -22.87 14.74
CA GLY A 99 -5.31 -23.81 13.89
C GLY A 99 -6.67 -23.26 13.42
N PRO A 100 -7.17 -23.67 12.24
CA PRO A 100 -8.52 -23.35 11.79
C PRO A 100 -9.58 -23.79 12.82
N GLY A 101 -10.64 -23.00 12.98
CA GLY A 101 -11.70 -23.23 13.97
C GLY A 101 -11.29 -22.92 15.42
N GLY A 102 -10.02 -22.58 15.66
CA GLY A 102 -9.48 -22.18 16.96
C GLY A 102 -9.22 -20.68 17.05
N GLU A 103 -8.15 -20.32 17.76
CA GLU A 103 -7.78 -18.93 18.01
C GLU A 103 -6.32 -18.66 17.65
N VAL A 104 -6.04 -17.45 17.17
CA VAL A 104 -4.70 -16.86 17.13
C VAL A 104 -4.57 -15.90 18.29
N GLY A 105 -3.81 -16.28 19.32
CA GLY A 105 -3.45 -15.38 20.40
C GLY A 105 -1.97 -15.04 20.42
N GLY A 106 -1.63 -14.02 21.19
CA GLY A 106 -0.23 -13.71 21.47
C GLY A 106 0.00 -12.33 22.06
N VAL A 107 1.24 -12.10 22.46
CA VAL A 107 1.73 -10.85 23.00
C VAL A 107 2.75 -10.23 22.05
N ILE A 108 2.55 -8.97 21.68
CA ILE A 108 3.53 -8.18 20.95
C ILE A 108 4.22 -7.23 21.92
N GLU A 109 5.53 -7.36 22.05
CA GLU A 109 6.32 -6.41 22.82
C GLU A 109 6.70 -5.21 21.94
N LEU A 110 6.27 -4.01 22.36
CA LEU A 110 6.59 -2.75 21.73
C LEU A 110 7.55 -1.94 22.59
N ALA A 111 8.53 -1.29 21.96
CA ALA A 111 9.42 -0.37 22.66
C ALA A 111 8.71 0.96 23.03
N ALA A 112 7.72 1.37 22.23
CA ALA A 112 6.94 2.59 22.46
C ALA A 112 5.94 2.43 23.62
N ARG A 113 5.58 3.57 24.22
CA ARG A 113 4.45 3.70 25.15
C ARG A 113 3.38 4.56 24.48
N PRO A 114 2.32 3.94 23.93
CA PRO A 114 1.19 4.69 23.38
C PRO A 114 0.58 5.59 24.45
N GLY A 115 0.38 6.87 24.13
CA GLY A 115 -0.37 7.80 24.96
C GLY A 115 -1.88 7.56 24.87
N ALA A 116 -2.67 8.27 25.69
CA ALA A 116 -4.13 8.11 25.74
C ALA A 116 -4.84 8.46 24.42
N GLN A 117 -4.22 9.26 23.55
CA GLN A 117 -4.75 9.64 22.23
C GLN A 117 -4.19 8.80 21.08
N ASP A 118 -3.21 7.93 21.36
CA ASP A 118 -2.58 7.10 20.35
C ASP A 118 -3.48 5.92 20.00
N ARG A 119 -3.47 5.52 18.73
CA ARG A 119 -4.35 4.47 18.23
C ARG A 119 -3.53 3.28 17.76
N VAL A 120 -3.86 2.10 18.26
CA VAL A 120 -3.22 0.84 17.85
C VAL A 120 -4.26 -0.12 17.29
N VAL A 121 -4.00 -0.65 16.11
CA VAL A 121 -4.89 -1.57 15.38
C VAL A 121 -4.10 -2.79 14.92
N LEU A 122 -4.69 -3.96 15.09
CA LEU A 122 -4.19 -5.22 14.58
C LEU A 122 -5.13 -5.76 13.51
N ALA A 123 -4.57 -6.28 12.41
CA ALA A 123 -5.33 -6.94 11.36
C ALA A 123 -4.69 -8.29 10.99
N LEU A 124 -5.46 -9.36 11.04
CA LEU A 124 -5.03 -10.70 10.65
C LEU A 124 -5.57 -11.02 9.25
N GLN A 125 -4.70 -11.45 8.34
CA GLN A 125 -5.07 -11.80 6.96
C GLN A 125 -4.64 -13.23 6.61
N CYS A 126 -5.52 -13.98 5.96
CA CYS A 126 -5.18 -15.21 5.23
C CYS A 126 -4.97 -14.88 3.75
N ILE A 127 -3.79 -15.17 3.20
CA ILE A 127 -3.39 -14.76 1.86
C ILE A 127 -2.95 -15.95 1.02
N ARG A 128 -3.60 -16.15 -0.12
CA ARG A 128 -3.23 -17.12 -1.14
C ARG A 128 -2.30 -16.51 -2.18
N ARG A 129 -1.07 -17.01 -2.29
CA ARG A 129 -0.06 -16.58 -3.26
C ARG A 129 0.00 -17.59 -4.39
N ARG A 130 -0.21 -17.16 -5.63
CA ARG A 130 -0.09 -17.98 -6.84
C ARG A 130 1.01 -17.46 -7.72
N ARG A 131 1.90 -18.32 -8.20
CA ARG A 131 2.94 -17.96 -9.14
C ARG A 131 2.34 -17.87 -10.55
N ARG A 132 2.37 -16.68 -11.15
CA ARG A 132 2.13 -16.50 -12.59
C ARG A 132 3.47 -16.56 -13.31
N ARG A 133 3.63 -17.55 -14.18
CA ARG A 133 4.75 -17.64 -15.13
C ARG A 133 4.33 -16.96 -16.43
N SER A 134 5.14 -16.03 -16.92
CA SER A 134 5.03 -15.45 -18.25
C SER A 134 6.42 -15.48 -18.86
N GLY A 135 6.65 -16.45 -19.76
CA GLY A 135 7.98 -16.73 -20.30
C GLY A 135 8.99 -17.06 -19.20
N ARG A 136 10.15 -16.38 -19.20
CA ARG A 136 11.20 -16.52 -18.17
C ARG A 136 10.92 -15.75 -16.88
N ASN A 137 9.88 -14.93 -16.84
CA ASN A 137 9.55 -14.13 -15.67
C ASN A 137 8.49 -14.84 -14.83
N SER A 138 8.81 -15.05 -13.55
CA SER A 138 7.85 -15.53 -12.57
C SER A 138 7.47 -14.39 -11.63
N SER A 139 6.17 -14.15 -11.48
CA SER A 139 5.64 -13.15 -10.56
C SER A 139 4.68 -13.83 -9.58
N TRP A 140 4.70 -13.41 -8.32
CA TRP A 140 3.75 -13.90 -7.32
C TRP A 140 2.52 -13.00 -7.30
N HIS A 141 1.35 -13.61 -7.41
CA HIS A 141 0.05 -12.95 -7.31
C HIS A 141 -0.60 -13.33 -5.98
N GLU A 142 -0.84 -12.35 -5.11
CA GLU A 142 -1.40 -12.58 -3.77
C GLU A 142 -2.90 -12.25 -3.74
N THR A 143 -3.72 -13.07 -3.10
CA THR A 143 -5.17 -12.89 -2.94
C THR A 143 -5.53 -13.08 -1.47
N VAL A 144 -6.14 -12.07 -0.84
CA VAL A 144 -6.69 -12.20 0.51
C VAL A 144 -7.93 -13.12 0.45
N LEU A 145 -7.91 -14.20 1.22
CA LEU A 145 -9.02 -15.15 1.38
C LEU A 145 -9.93 -14.73 2.53
N TRP A 146 -9.34 -14.23 3.62
CA TRP A 146 -10.03 -13.83 4.84
C TRP A 146 -9.24 -12.76 5.58
N GLU A 147 -9.96 -11.94 6.35
CA GLU A 147 -9.40 -10.87 7.15
C GLU A 147 -10.27 -10.56 8.37
N ASP A 148 -9.65 -10.28 9.51
CA ASP A 148 -10.29 -9.71 10.70
C ASP A 148 -9.43 -8.59 11.31
N GLU A 149 -10.06 -7.61 11.96
CA GLU A 149 -9.42 -6.42 12.52
C GLU A 149 -9.94 -6.11 13.92
N GLY A 150 -9.03 -5.78 14.84
CA GLY A 150 -9.37 -5.49 16.23
C GLY A 150 -8.34 -4.63 16.95
N MET A 151 -8.71 -4.15 18.13
CA MET A 151 -7.83 -3.37 19.00
C MET A 151 -7.22 -4.28 20.08
N PRO A 152 -5.89 -4.33 20.22
CA PRO A 152 -5.27 -5.11 21.28
C PRO A 152 -5.56 -4.53 22.66
N TYR A 153 -5.49 -5.38 23.68
CA TYR A 153 -5.36 -4.92 25.06
C TYR A 153 -3.94 -4.39 25.27
N ILE A 154 -3.84 -3.20 25.84
CA ILE A 154 -2.56 -2.49 26.01
C ILE A 154 -2.16 -2.57 27.47
N GLU A 155 -1.00 -3.17 27.75
CA GLU A 155 -0.45 -3.29 29.09
C GLU A 155 0.90 -2.58 29.20
N ALA A 156 1.10 -1.87 30.31
CA ALA A 156 2.39 -1.28 30.61
C ALA A 156 3.41 -2.39 30.91
N ALA A 157 4.57 -2.33 30.25
CA ALA A 157 5.70 -3.21 30.55
C ALA A 157 6.85 -2.37 31.12
N GLY A 158 7.72 -3.00 31.93
CA GLY A 158 8.87 -2.32 32.54
C GLY A 158 9.70 -1.51 31.54
N ARG A 159 9.90 -2.05 30.33
CA ARG A 159 10.38 -1.30 29.15
C ARG A 159 9.35 -1.41 28.02
N GLY A 160 8.69 -0.29 27.71
CA GLY A 160 7.73 -0.22 26.61
C GLY A 160 6.32 -0.68 27.00
N THR A 161 5.67 -1.42 26.10
CA THR A 161 4.25 -1.80 26.19
C THR A 161 4.05 -3.20 25.63
N ARG A 162 3.14 -3.96 26.24
CA ARG A 162 2.68 -5.25 25.73
C ARG A 162 1.31 -5.08 25.09
N LEU A 163 1.19 -5.54 23.84
CA LEU A 163 -0.09 -5.63 23.16
C LEU A 163 -0.54 -7.07 23.20
N VAL A 164 -1.63 -7.33 23.90
CA VAL A 164 -2.23 -8.65 23.99
C VAL A 164 -3.37 -8.76 22.98
N MET A 165 -3.39 -9.84 22.21
CA MET A 165 -4.39 -10.08 21.19
C MET A 165 -4.88 -11.53 21.19
N ARG A 166 -6.15 -11.71 20.81
CA ARG A 166 -6.81 -12.99 20.53
C ARG A 166 -7.81 -12.83 19.38
N PHE A 167 -7.61 -13.51 18.26
CA PHE A 167 -8.51 -13.51 17.11
C PHE A 167 -9.11 -14.91 16.89
N PRO A 168 -10.43 -15.04 16.65
CA PRO A 168 -11.01 -16.31 16.25
C PRO A 168 -10.70 -16.61 14.78
N ILE A 169 -10.35 -17.86 14.46
CA ILE A 169 -10.20 -18.32 13.07
C ILE A 169 -11.43 -19.16 12.70
N PRO A 170 -12.20 -18.80 11.65
CA PRO A 170 -13.29 -19.65 11.17
C PRO A 170 -12.78 -21.01 10.68
N ALA A 171 -13.57 -22.07 10.90
CA ALA A 171 -13.18 -23.44 10.56
C ALA A 171 -13.03 -23.67 9.04
N GLU A 172 -13.65 -22.84 8.20
CA GLU A 172 -13.56 -22.97 6.75
C GLU A 172 -12.24 -22.41 6.18
N GLN A 173 -11.43 -21.73 7.00
CA GLN A 173 -10.19 -21.11 6.54
C GLN A 173 -9.05 -22.13 6.41
N PRO A 174 -8.25 -22.07 5.33
CA PRO A 174 -7.22 -23.06 5.09
C PRO A 174 -5.98 -22.85 6.00
N PRO A 175 -5.29 -23.94 6.39
CA PRO A 175 -4.02 -23.85 7.10
C PRO A 175 -2.91 -23.29 6.21
N SER A 176 -1.78 -22.90 6.82
CA SER A 176 -0.59 -22.45 6.10
C SER A 176 -0.09 -23.56 5.17
N ARG A 177 0.17 -23.22 3.91
CA ARG A 177 0.64 -24.16 2.89
C ARG A 177 1.81 -23.57 2.12
N HIS A 178 2.89 -24.34 2.03
CA HIS A 178 4.06 -23.97 1.23
C HIS A 178 4.13 -24.88 -0.01
N GLY A 179 3.75 -24.34 -1.17
CA GLY A 179 3.94 -24.99 -2.47
C GLY A 179 4.79 -24.14 -3.42
N ASN A 180 5.23 -24.76 -4.52
CA ASN A 180 6.05 -24.09 -5.54
C ASN A 180 5.26 -23.09 -6.38
N ASP A 181 3.99 -23.41 -6.69
CA ASP A 181 3.13 -22.60 -7.56
C ASP A 181 1.97 -21.95 -6.81
N GLU A 182 1.59 -22.50 -5.65
CA GLU A 182 0.55 -21.95 -4.79
C GLU A 182 0.97 -22.06 -3.32
N GLN A 183 0.73 -20.99 -2.56
CA GLN A 183 1.03 -20.90 -1.14
C GLN A 183 -0.12 -20.25 -0.39
N ILE A 184 -0.31 -20.62 0.86
CA ILE A 184 -1.25 -20.00 1.78
C ILE A 184 -0.43 -19.47 2.95
N VAL A 185 -0.49 -18.16 3.16
CA VAL A 185 0.32 -17.44 4.13
C VAL A 185 -0.58 -16.59 5.00
N TRP A 186 -0.44 -16.75 6.31
CA TRP A 186 -1.12 -15.93 7.31
C TRP A 186 -0.22 -14.78 7.73
N ARG A 187 -0.77 -13.55 7.74
CA ARG A 187 -0.03 -12.34 8.09
C ARG A 187 -0.80 -11.53 9.12
N LEU A 188 -0.12 -11.16 10.19
CA LEU A 188 -0.59 -10.19 11.17
C LEU A 188 0.05 -8.84 10.88
N TYR A 189 -0.78 -7.82 10.74
CA TYR A 189 -0.41 -6.44 10.54
C TYR A 189 -0.68 -5.65 11.81
N LEU A 190 0.31 -4.89 12.25
CA LEU A 190 0.21 -3.90 13.31
C LEU A 190 0.28 -2.52 12.68
N GLU A 191 -0.72 -1.68 12.90
CA GLU A 191 -0.72 -0.25 12.57
C GLU A 191 -0.88 0.55 13.86
N ALA A 192 0.09 1.40 14.16
CA ALA A 192 0.09 2.27 15.34
C ALA A 192 0.22 3.72 14.89
N ASP A 193 -0.75 4.55 15.21
CA ASP A 193 -0.67 6.01 15.09
C ASP A 193 -0.19 6.57 16.43
N LEU A 194 1.10 6.91 16.50
CA LEU A 194 1.75 7.41 17.70
C LEU A 194 2.14 8.87 17.48
N GLY A 195 1.44 9.80 18.12
CA GLY A 195 1.70 11.24 18.00
C GLY A 195 1.66 11.75 16.55
N GLY A 196 0.69 11.28 15.76
CA GLY A 196 0.51 11.67 14.35
C GLY A 196 1.46 10.96 13.37
N ARG A 197 2.19 9.92 13.83
CA ARG A 197 3.07 9.09 13.00
C ARG A 197 2.48 7.71 12.87
N ILE A 198 2.07 7.37 11.65
CA ILE A 198 1.58 6.03 11.30
C ILE A 198 2.78 5.09 11.14
N LEU A 199 2.89 4.13 12.04
CA LEU A 199 3.93 3.11 12.10
C LEU A 199 3.32 1.74 11.82
N ARG A 200 4.04 0.90 11.07
CA ARG A 200 3.52 -0.40 10.61
C ARG A 200 4.50 -1.53 10.86
N ARG A 201 4.01 -2.72 11.23
CA ARG A 201 4.77 -3.98 11.27
C ARG A 201 3.95 -5.12 10.71
N GLN A 202 4.66 -6.11 10.18
CA GLN A 202 4.08 -7.35 9.67
C GLN A 202 4.78 -8.54 10.32
N PHE A 203 4.00 -9.55 10.68
CA PHE A 203 4.43 -10.85 11.18
C PHE A 203 3.82 -11.95 10.32
N THR A 204 4.59 -12.97 9.96
CA THR A 204 4.09 -14.13 9.22
C THR A 204 3.83 -15.24 10.22
N LEU A 205 2.58 -15.69 10.33
CA LEU A 205 2.17 -16.66 11.34
C LEU A 205 2.08 -18.08 10.75
N PRO A 206 2.51 -19.12 11.47
CA PRO A 206 2.18 -20.50 11.12
C PRO A 206 0.78 -20.85 11.63
N VAL A 207 -0.05 -21.34 10.73
CA VAL A 207 -1.34 -21.96 11.03
C VAL A 207 -1.25 -23.42 10.64
N GLY A 208 -1.26 -24.31 11.62
CA GLY A 208 -1.15 -25.76 11.45
C GLY A 208 -2.47 -26.40 11.05
N ASP A 209 -2.37 -27.56 10.42
CA ASP A 209 -3.50 -28.43 10.10
C ASP A 209 -3.63 -29.46 11.23
N HIS A 210 -4.28 -29.08 12.32
CA HIS A 210 -4.47 -29.95 13.48
C HIS A 210 -5.95 -30.20 13.72
N PRO A 211 -6.35 -31.45 14.07
CA PRO A 211 -7.75 -31.86 14.15
C PRO A 211 -8.53 -31.19 15.29
N ASN A 212 -7.83 -30.64 16.29
CA ASN A 212 -8.46 -29.91 17.39
C ASN A 212 -8.17 -28.40 17.28
N PRO A 213 -9.20 -27.54 17.38
CA PRO A 213 -9.02 -26.10 17.35
C PRO A 213 -8.22 -25.66 18.59
N ALA A 214 -6.98 -25.24 18.38
CA ALA A 214 -6.13 -24.75 19.45
C ALA A 214 -6.72 -23.45 20.02
N ARG A 215 -6.87 -23.37 21.35
CA ARG A 215 -7.34 -22.18 22.07
C ARG A 215 -6.16 -21.49 22.73
N SER A 216 -6.23 -20.16 22.82
CA SER A 216 -5.21 -19.40 23.56
C SER A 216 -5.33 -19.70 25.05
N LEU A 217 -4.21 -19.93 25.73
CA LEU A 217 -4.18 -20.06 27.19
C LEU A 217 -4.36 -18.71 27.90
N GLN A 218 -4.33 -17.61 27.15
CA GLN A 218 -4.49 -16.27 27.69
C GLN A 218 -5.93 -15.98 28.13
N SER A 219 -6.07 -15.37 29.31
CA SER A 219 -7.38 -15.11 29.96
C SER A 219 -8.11 -13.87 29.43
N TYR A 220 -7.48 -13.08 28.56
CA TYR A 220 -8.06 -11.84 28.05
C TYR A 220 -9.27 -12.15 27.16
N PRO A 221 -10.31 -11.30 27.09
CA PRO A 221 -11.39 -11.53 26.14
C PRO A 221 -10.84 -11.60 24.72
N LEU A 222 -11.61 -12.18 23.79
CA LEU A 222 -11.33 -12.03 22.37
C LEU A 222 -11.05 -10.56 22.07
N THR A 223 -10.00 -10.28 21.29
CA THR A 223 -9.76 -8.93 20.76
C THR A 223 -11.10 -8.49 20.20
N PRO A 224 -11.72 -7.43 20.75
CA PRO A 224 -13.02 -7.00 20.26
C PRO A 224 -12.83 -6.75 18.77
N SER A 225 -13.47 -7.59 17.94
CA SER A 225 -13.56 -7.33 16.51
C SER A 225 -14.09 -5.92 16.46
N ARG A 226 -13.31 -5.00 15.88
CA ARG A 226 -13.76 -3.62 15.78
C ARG A 226 -15.12 -3.74 15.12
N PRO A 227 -16.23 -3.27 15.75
CA PRO A 227 -17.55 -3.42 15.15
C PRO A 227 -17.38 -2.84 13.78
N VAL A 228 -17.45 -3.74 12.80
CA VAL A 228 -17.20 -3.48 11.39
C VAL A 228 -17.94 -2.19 11.14
N GLU A 229 -17.19 -1.09 10.99
CA GLU A 229 -17.77 0.24 11.19
C GLU A 229 -18.96 0.31 10.25
N LYS A 230 -20.19 0.44 10.79
CA LYS A 230 -21.44 0.30 10.01
C LYS A 230 -21.50 1.33 8.87
N HIS A 231 -20.62 2.32 8.93
CA HIS A 231 -20.40 3.35 7.95
C HIS A 231 -19.33 2.90 6.94
N LEU A 232 -19.61 3.10 5.66
CA LEU A 232 -18.59 3.02 4.60
C LEU A 232 -17.39 3.87 5.03
N PRO A 233 -16.14 3.40 4.82
CA PRO A 233 -14.98 4.11 5.35
C PRO A 233 -14.92 5.48 4.66
N GLY A 234 -15.20 6.55 5.41
CA GLY A 234 -15.47 7.89 4.89
C GLY A 234 -14.32 8.50 4.08
N ARG A 235 -13.11 7.94 4.23
CA ARG A 235 -11.93 8.23 3.42
C ARG A 235 -12.07 7.82 1.95
N TRP A 236 -12.84 6.77 1.67
CA TRP A 236 -12.94 6.13 0.36
C TRP A 236 -14.29 6.36 -0.32
N VAL A 237 -15.37 6.41 0.47
CA VAL A 237 -16.72 6.73 -0.02
C VAL A 237 -17.43 7.61 0.98
N ARG A 238 -17.93 8.75 0.52
CA ARG A 238 -18.89 9.57 1.27
C ARG A 238 -20.28 9.30 0.73
N GLU A 239 -21.15 8.81 1.60
CA GLU A 239 -22.58 8.62 1.30
C GLU A 239 -23.33 9.89 1.71
N THR A 240 -24.11 10.45 0.80
CA THR A 240 -25.05 11.54 1.10
C THR A 240 -26.43 11.14 0.57
N ARG A 241 -27.44 11.14 1.44
CA ARG A 241 -28.85 11.01 1.02
C ARG A 241 -29.36 12.39 0.60
N GLN A 242 -29.79 12.53 -0.65
CA GLN A 242 -30.37 13.76 -1.19
C GLN A 242 -31.70 13.43 -1.86
N ALA A 243 -32.82 13.96 -1.34
CA ALA A 243 -34.16 13.97 -1.95
C ALA A 243 -34.45 12.82 -2.95
N GLY A 244 -34.56 11.59 -2.45
CA GLY A 244 -34.89 10.39 -3.26
C GLY A 244 -33.70 9.64 -3.88
N TRP A 245 -32.49 10.21 -3.86
CA TRP A 245 -31.27 9.59 -4.36
C TRP A 245 -30.24 9.35 -3.24
N THR A 246 -29.60 8.18 -3.27
CA THR A 246 -28.41 7.91 -2.45
C THR A 246 -27.16 8.15 -3.30
N VAL A 247 -26.34 9.14 -2.95
CA VAL A 247 -25.14 9.53 -3.70
C VAL A 247 -23.89 9.02 -3.00
N PHE A 248 -23.13 8.19 -3.71
CA PHE A 248 -21.83 7.70 -3.30
C PHE A 248 -20.73 8.49 -4.02
N ARG A 249 -19.98 9.31 -3.27
CA ARG A 249 -18.87 10.13 -3.77
C ARG A 249 -17.53 9.48 -3.45
N PHE A 250 -16.78 9.14 -4.49
CA PHE A 250 -15.38 8.69 -4.40
C PHE A 250 -14.45 9.90 -4.61
N PRO A 251 -13.64 10.29 -3.62
CA PRO A 251 -12.86 11.53 -3.67
C PRO A 251 -11.68 11.43 -4.66
N ALA A 252 -11.38 12.56 -5.29
CA ALA A 252 -10.15 12.77 -6.06
C ALA A 252 -8.91 12.80 -5.13
N PHE A 253 -7.70 12.73 -5.71
CA PHE A 253 -6.42 12.92 -4.98
C PHE A 253 -6.05 11.89 -3.90
N ARG A 254 -6.67 10.71 -3.87
CA ARG A 254 -6.38 9.62 -2.89
C ARG A 254 -4.91 9.18 -2.78
N HIS A 255 -4.11 9.36 -3.83
CA HIS A 255 -2.69 8.98 -3.87
C HIS A 255 -1.75 10.18 -4.03
N LEU A 256 -2.21 11.40 -3.70
CA LEU A 256 -1.50 12.66 -3.95
C LEU A 256 -0.02 12.61 -3.54
N LYS A 257 0.28 12.20 -2.30
CA LYS A 257 1.66 12.15 -1.79
C LYS A 257 2.55 11.22 -2.62
N ALA A 258 2.08 10.00 -2.89
CA ALA A 258 2.84 9.01 -3.64
C ALA A 258 3.04 9.41 -5.11
N THR A 259 2.01 9.97 -5.73
CA THR A 259 2.07 10.42 -7.13
C THR A 259 2.96 11.65 -7.28
N LEU A 260 2.86 12.63 -6.38
CA LEU A 260 3.74 13.80 -6.40
C LEU A 260 5.19 13.44 -6.07
N SER A 261 5.44 12.51 -5.14
CA SER A 261 6.81 12.07 -4.86
C SER A 261 7.44 11.37 -6.06
N LEU A 262 6.66 10.55 -6.78
CA LEU A 262 7.15 9.86 -7.97
C LEU A 262 7.40 10.83 -9.13
N ALA A 263 6.46 11.75 -9.37
CA ALA A 263 6.60 12.77 -10.40
C ALA A 263 7.77 13.72 -10.10
N GLY A 264 7.92 14.16 -8.85
CA GLY A 264 9.03 14.98 -8.40
C GLY A 264 10.38 14.28 -8.56
N PHE A 265 10.46 13.01 -8.17
CA PHE A 265 11.66 12.19 -8.41
C PHE A 265 11.95 12.04 -9.91
N GLY A 266 10.94 11.74 -10.71
CA GLY A 266 11.06 11.60 -12.17
C GLY A 266 11.57 12.86 -12.85
N LEU A 267 11.02 14.03 -12.49
CA LEU A 267 11.45 15.33 -13.02
C LEU A 267 12.86 15.70 -12.55
N LEU A 268 13.15 15.57 -11.26
CA LEU A 268 14.44 15.96 -10.69
C LEU A 268 15.57 15.06 -11.20
N PHE A 269 15.34 13.75 -11.33
CA PHE A 269 16.35 12.80 -11.74
C PHE A 269 16.39 12.64 -13.26
N PHE A 270 15.33 12.09 -13.86
CA PHE A 270 15.31 11.79 -15.28
C PHE A 270 15.11 13.03 -16.15
N GLY A 271 14.30 13.99 -15.69
CA GLY A 271 14.02 15.23 -16.40
C GLY A 271 15.24 16.14 -16.50
N VAL A 272 15.92 16.40 -15.37
CA VAL A 272 17.14 17.23 -15.36
C VAL A 272 18.26 16.56 -16.15
N VAL A 273 18.57 15.29 -15.88
CA VAL A 273 19.66 14.58 -16.58
C VAL A 273 19.36 14.46 -18.08
N GLY A 274 18.14 14.06 -18.45
CA GLY A 274 17.74 13.94 -19.85
C GLY A 274 17.70 15.29 -20.58
N GLY A 275 17.22 16.34 -19.93
CA GLY A 275 17.18 17.70 -20.49
C GLY A 275 18.58 18.28 -20.71
N VAL A 276 19.49 18.03 -19.77
CA VAL A 276 20.90 18.39 -19.90
C VAL A 276 21.56 17.65 -21.05
N MET A 277 21.38 16.32 -21.16
CA MET A 277 21.91 15.52 -22.28
C MET A 277 21.35 15.96 -23.64
N LEU A 278 20.07 16.34 -23.69
CA LEU A 278 19.43 16.85 -24.91
C LEU A 278 20.00 18.21 -25.29
N TRP A 279 20.19 19.10 -24.31
CA TRP A 279 20.79 20.40 -24.53
C TRP A 279 22.22 20.28 -25.07
N MET A 280 23.04 19.34 -24.56
CA MET A 280 24.38 19.07 -25.08
C MET A 280 24.34 18.66 -26.56
N ASN A 281 23.44 17.74 -26.93
CA ASN A 281 23.24 17.32 -28.32
C ASN A 281 22.82 18.50 -29.23
N LEU A 282 21.89 19.35 -28.76
CA LEU A 282 21.40 20.48 -29.53
C LEU A 282 22.45 21.61 -29.66
N ALA A 283 23.35 21.73 -28.67
CA ALA A 283 24.45 22.67 -28.68
C ALA A 283 25.66 22.19 -29.51
N GLY A 284 25.64 20.95 -30.02
CA GLY A 284 26.66 20.39 -30.92
C GLY A 284 28.02 20.23 -30.27
N GLN A 285 28.09 19.67 -29.05
CA GLN A 285 29.35 19.56 -28.31
C GLN A 285 30.17 18.34 -28.75
N ARG A 286 31.50 18.44 -28.63
CA ARG A 286 32.38 17.28 -28.86
C ARG A 286 32.26 16.33 -27.66
N GLY A 287 31.78 15.11 -27.91
CA GLY A 287 31.49 14.10 -26.89
C GLY A 287 30.01 13.95 -26.55
N ASP A 288 29.10 14.37 -27.43
CA ASP A 288 27.66 14.29 -27.21
C ASP A 288 27.21 12.86 -26.86
N PRO A 289 26.42 12.69 -25.79
CA PRO A 289 25.81 11.40 -25.51
C PRO A 289 24.90 11.02 -26.68
N PRO A 290 24.90 9.77 -27.16
CA PRO A 290 24.00 9.36 -28.25
C PRO A 290 22.56 9.77 -27.97
N LEU A 291 21.87 10.36 -28.96
CA LEU A 291 20.48 10.88 -28.87
C LEU A 291 19.47 9.93 -28.21
N VAL A 292 19.73 8.62 -28.26
CA VAL A 292 18.92 7.60 -27.58
C VAL A 292 18.85 7.84 -26.07
N PHE A 293 19.94 8.28 -25.43
CA PHE A 293 19.98 8.50 -23.98
C PHE A 293 19.07 9.65 -23.51
N PRO A 294 19.16 10.89 -24.03
CA PRO A 294 18.22 11.95 -23.65
C PRO A 294 16.77 11.58 -23.95
N ILE A 295 16.48 10.91 -25.07
CA ILE A 295 15.12 10.46 -25.41
C ILE A 295 14.60 9.47 -24.37
N VAL A 296 15.39 8.47 -23.98
CA VAL A 296 14.98 7.46 -22.99
C VAL A 296 14.79 8.10 -21.61
N PHE A 297 15.71 8.95 -21.16
CA PHE A 297 15.61 9.62 -19.87
C PHE A 297 14.40 10.55 -19.81
N LEU A 298 14.19 11.41 -20.83
CA LEU A 298 13.01 12.27 -20.89
C LEU A 298 11.71 11.45 -21.00
N GLY A 299 11.73 10.32 -21.72
CA GLY A 299 10.61 9.38 -21.78
C GLY A 299 10.26 8.78 -20.41
N PHE A 300 11.25 8.39 -19.61
CA PHE A 300 11.04 7.93 -18.23
C PHE A 300 10.52 9.04 -17.32
N ALA A 301 11.04 10.26 -17.44
CA ALA A 301 10.55 11.42 -16.70
C ALA A 301 9.07 11.66 -17.00
N PHE A 302 8.70 11.66 -18.29
CA PHE A 302 7.32 11.83 -18.75
C PHE A 302 6.40 10.73 -18.20
N LEU A 303 6.82 9.46 -18.28
CA LEU A 303 6.04 8.32 -17.78
C LEU A 303 5.80 8.41 -16.27
N MET A 304 6.73 8.96 -15.49
CA MET A 304 6.57 9.18 -14.05
C MET A 304 5.66 10.37 -13.69
N VAL A 305 5.54 11.37 -14.58
CA VAL A 305 4.64 12.52 -14.41
C VAL A 305 3.21 12.18 -14.85
N LEU A 306 3.04 11.30 -15.84
CA LEU A 306 1.76 10.93 -16.43
C LEU A 306 0.64 10.56 -15.41
N PRO A 307 0.89 9.87 -14.30
CA PRO A 307 -0.13 9.57 -13.29
C PRO A 307 -0.72 10.82 -12.60
N VAL A 308 -0.02 11.96 -12.59
CA VAL A 308 -0.50 13.22 -12.00
C VAL A 308 -1.78 13.68 -12.71
N PHE A 309 -1.86 13.51 -14.03
CA PHE A 309 -3.04 13.87 -14.83
C PHE A 309 -4.33 13.15 -14.38
N TRP A 310 -4.18 11.94 -13.82
CA TRP A 310 -5.30 11.12 -13.41
C TRP A 310 -5.75 11.37 -11.95
N LEU A 311 -4.99 12.15 -11.17
CA LEU A 311 -5.33 12.49 -9.78
C LEU A 311 -6.67 13.22 -9.58
N PRO A 312 -7.07 14.18 -10.46
CA PRO A 312 -8.30 14.94 -10.28
C PRO A 312 -9.58 14.16 -10.60
N PHE A 313 -9.48 12.91 -11.09
CA PHE A 313 -10.65 12.12 -11.42
C PHE A 313 -11.41 11.73 -10.14
N SER A 314 -12.67 12.12 -10.06
CA SER A 314 -13.63 11.64 -9.07
C SER A 314 -14.80 10.93 -9.74
N LEU A 315 -15.44 10.04 -8.98
CA LEU A 315 -16.58 9.25 -9.41
C LEU A 315 -17.74 9.52 -8.47
N HIS A 316 -18.89 9.91 -9.01
CA HIS A 316 -20.14 10.02 -8.28
C HIS A 316 -21.12 8.97 -8.82
N VAL A 317 -21.67 8.16 -7.93
CA VAL A 317 -22.69 7.16 -8.27
C VAL A 317 -23.94 7.48 -7.48
N SER A 318 -25.02 7.79 -8.19
CA SER A 318 -26.33 8.08 -7.60
C SER A 318 -27.24 6.89 -7.89
N ALA A 319 -27.88 6.35 -6.85
CA ALA A 319 -28.84 5.26 -6.93
C ALA A 319 -30.23 5.73 -6.47
N SER A 320 -31.26 5.28 -7.18
CA SER A 320 -32.69 5.51 -6.92
C SER A 320 -33.47 4.26 -7.36
N PRO A 321 -34.71 4.05 -6.87
CA PRO A 321 -35.59 3.00 -7.39
C PRO A 321 -35.73 2.96 -8.92
N GLU A 322 -35.59 4.11 -9.60
CA GLU A 322 -35.66 4.22 -11.06
C GLU A 322 -34.41 3.70 -11.80
N GLY A 323 -33.25 3.62 -11.11
CA GLY A 323 -32.02 3.13 -11.70
C GLY A 323 -30.73 3.77 -11.16
N LEU A 324 -29.65 3.62 -11.93
CA LEU A 324 -28.30 4.06 -11.57
C LEU A 324 -27.82 5.21 -12.47
N ARG A 325 -27.28 6.26 -11.86
CA ARG A 325 -26.60 7.35 -12.58
C ARG A 325 -25.15 7.42 -12.17
N ILE A 326 -24.25 7.20 -13.13
CA ILE A 326 -22.81 7.19 -12.93
C ILE A 326 -22.24 8.43 -13.61
N ARG A 327 -21.65 9.33 -12.83
CA ARG A 327 -20.99 10.55 -13.33
C ARG A 327 -19.50 10.54 -12.97
N ARG A 328 -18.67 10.78 -13.98
CA ARG A 328 -17.23 10.99 -13.80
C ARG A 328 -16.93 12.47 -13.89
N TYR A 329 -16.11 12.93 -12.97
CA TYR A 329 -15.65 14.31 -12.95
C TYR A 329 -14.13 14.33 -13.07
N TRP A 330 -13.62 15.30 -13.81
CA TRP A 330 -12.21 15.65 -13.81
C TRP A 330 -12.12 17.09 -13.30
N LEU A 331 -11.45 17.28 -12.15
CA LEU A 331 -11.35 18.60 -11.50
C LEU A 331 -12.72 19.28 -11.25
N GLY A 332 -13.76 18.49 -10.99
CA GLY A 332 -15.12 19.01 -10.78
C GLY A 332 -15.94 19.25 -12.05
N VAL A 333 -15.35 19.13 -13.24
CA VAL A 333 -16.06 19.21 -14.53
C VAL A 333 -16.57 17.81 -14.92
N PRO A 334 -17.87 17.64 -15.28
CA PRO A 334 -18.41 16.35 -15.68
C PRO A 334 -17.86 15.94 -17.06
N VAL A 335 -17.03 14.89 -17.12
CA VAL A 335 -16.42 14.39 -18.36
C VAL A 335 -17.25 13.27 -18.99
N GLY A 336 -18.18 12.68 -18.23
CA GLY A 336 -19.11 11.71 -18.77
C GLY A 336 -20.16 11.30 -17.76
N SER A 337 -21.40 11.21 -18.23
CA SER A 337 -22.52 10.64 -17.49
C SER A 337 -23.09 9.45 -18.23
N ARG A 338 -23.35 8.37 -17.51
CA ARG A 338 -24.14 7.25 -18.01
C ARG A 338 -25.29 7.01 -17.05
N GLN A 339 -26.47 6.81 -17.59
CA GLN A 339 -27.66 6.42 -16.84
C GLN A 339 -28.04 5.01 -17.26
N LEU A 340 -28.49 4.24 -16.29
CA LEU A 340 -28.95 2.87 -16.42
C LEU A 340 -30.33 2.82 -15.78
N SER A 341 -31.33 2.35 -16.51
CA SER A 341 -32.64 2.08 -15.91
C SER A 341 -32.59 0.81 -15.07
N ARG A 342 -33.51 0.70 -14.10
CA ARG A 342 -33.69 -0.52 -13.28
C ARG A 342 -33.90 -1.78 -14.12
N ALA A 343 -34.63 -1.67 -15.22
CA ALA A 343 -34.99 -2.79 -16.10
C ALA A 343 -33.80 -3.34 -16.89
N GLU A 344 -32.82 -2.50 -17.24
CA GLU A 344 -31.65 -2.92 -18.01
C GLU A 344 -30.57 -3.60 -17.15
N LEU A 345 -30.70 -3.56 -15.83
CA LEU A 345 -29.71 -4.11 -14.89
C LEU A 345 -29.93 -5.61 -14.69
N SER A 346 -28.97 -6.42 -15.08
CA SER A 346 -29.00 -7.88 -14.89
C SER A 346 -28.30 -8.32 -13.60
N GLY A 347 -27.37 -7.51 -13.07
CA GLY A 347 -26.74 -7.78 -11.78
C GLY A 347 -25.44 -7.01 -11.53
N PHE A 348 -24.78 -7.36 -10.42
CA PHE A 348 -23.51 -6.77 -10.02
C PHE A 348 -22.40 -7.82 -10.06
N SER A 349 -21.25 -7.44 -10.59
CA SER A 349 -20.03 -8.25 -10.49
C SER A 349 -18.93 -7.47 -9.81
N THR A 350 -18.28 -8.13 -8.87
CA THR A 350 -17.11 -7.57 -8.19
C THR A 350 -15.85 -7.89 -8.99
N LYS A 351 -15.23 -6.86 -9.56
CA LYS A 351 -13.92 -6.95 -10.19
C LYS A 351 -12.83 -6.52 -9.22
N ARG A 352 -11.79 -7.33 -9.09
CA ARG A 352 -10.58 -6.95 -8.35
C ARG A 352 -9.83 -5.89 -9.15
N GLY A 353 -9.52 -4.79 -8.50
CA GLY A 353 -8.73 -3.68 -9.02
C GLY A 353 -7.24 -3.90 -8.82
N ASN A 354 -6.49 -2.81 -9.03
CA ASN A 354 -5.03 -2.82 -8.88
C ASN A 354 -4.65 -3.17 -7.44
N GLN A 355 -3.73 -4.11 -7.29
CA GLN A 355 -3.08 -4.42 -6.03
C GLN A 355 -1.86 -3.52 -5.93
N VAL A 356 -1.84 -2.63 -4.95
CA VAL A 356 -0.67 -1.78 -4.71
C VAL A 356 0.05 -2.33 -3.51
N ARG A 357 1.27 -2.82 -3.71
CA ARG A 357 2.16 -3.28 -2.66
C ARG A 357 3.35 -2.33 -2.55
N PHE A 358 3.41 -1.56 -1.47
CA PHE A 358 4.61 -0.84 -1.07
C PHE A 358 5.20 -1.52 0.17
N GLY A 359 6.33 -2.21 0.02
CA GLY A 359 7.00 -2.90 1.14
C GLY A 359 6.12 -3.96 1.82
N ASN A 360 6.12 -3.98 3.17
CA ASN A 360 5.21 -4.80 4.00
C ASN A 360 3.98 -4.05 4.50
N GLN A 361 3.48 -3.07 3.75
CA GLN A 361 2.16 -2.52 4.04
C GLN A 361 1.09 -3.63 3.92
N ARG A 362 0.02 -3.51 4.72
CA ARG A 362 -1.18 -4.34 4.60
C ARG A 362 -1.58 -4.40 3.13
N GLN A 363 -1.80 -5.61 2.61
CA GLN A 363 -2.20 -5.75 1.22
C GLN A 363 -3.63 -5.18 1.09
N GLU A 364 -3.72 -3.90 0.71
CA GLU A 364 -4.97 -3.26 0.37
C GLU A 364 -5.37 -3.73 -1.03
N VAL A 365 -6.12 -4.83 -1.10
CA VAL A 365 -6.75 -5.26 -2.34
C VAL A 365 -7.92 -4.31 -2.59
N PHE A 366 -7.81 -3.52 -3.64
CA PHE A 366 -8.88 -2.62 -4.07
C PHE A 366 -9.88 -3.38 -4.93
N TYR A 367 -11.16 -3.23 -4.64
CA TYR A 367 -12.26 -3.82 -5.39
C TYR A 367 -13.07 -2.74 -6.12
N HIS A 368 -13.64 -3.13 -7.24
CA HIS A 368 -14.53 -2.33 -8.07
C HIS A 368 -15.83 -3.11 -8.29
N LEU A 369 -16.95 -2.47 -8.02
CA LEU A 369 -18.27 -2.98 -8.37
C LEU A 369 -18.55 -2.60 -9.83
N VAL A 370 -19.04 -3.56 -10.60
CA VAL A 370 -19.41 -3.39 -12.00
C VAL A 370 -20.83 -3.85 -12.19
N ALA A 371 -21.74 -2.93 -12.50
CA ALA A 371 -23.07 -3.27 -12.97
C ALA A 371 -22.99 -3.91 -14.36
N GLN A 372 -23.73 -4.99 -14.53
CA GLN A 372 -23.93 -5.67 -15.80
C GLN A 372 -25.33 -5.36 -16.31
N THR A 373 -25.45 -5.15 -17.62
CA THR A 373 -26.75 -5.06 -18.28
C THR A 373 -27.12 -6.35 -18.98
N GLU A 374 -28.39 -6.54 -19.31
CA GLU A 374 -28.87 -7.68 -20.12
C GLU A 374 -28.15 -7.77 -21.47
N ASP A 375 -27.83 -6.62 -22.09
CA ASP A 375 -27.03 -6.51 -23.32
C ASP A 375 -25.52 -6.86 -23.13
N GLY A 376 -25.11 -7.34 -21.96
CA GLY A 376 -23.72 -7.68 -21.65
C GLY A 376 -22.76 -6.50 -21.45
N ARG A 377 -23.26 -5.25 -21.42
CA ARG A 377 -22.44 -4.05 -21.15
C ARG A 377 -22.03 -4.02 -19.67
N LYS A 378 -20.79 -3.60 -19.41
CA LYS A 378 -20.19 -3.57 -18.07
C LYS A 378 -19.88 -2.13 -17.67
N LEU A 379 -20.54 -1.64 -16.62
CA LEU A 379 -20.41 -0.26 -16.15
C LEU A 379 -19.84 -0.23 -14.73
N ARG A 380 -18.71 0.47 -14.56
CA ARG A 380 -18.00 0.54 -13.27
C ARG A 380 -18.75 1.48 -12.30
N CYS A 381 -19.30 0.91 -11.24
CA CYS A 381 -20.10 1.57 -10.19
C CYS A 381 -19.31 1.87 -8.91
N SER A 382 -18.06 1.44 -8.77
CA SER A 382 -17.19 1.91 -7.68
C SER A 382 -15.71 1.93 -8.07
N THR A 383 -14.93 2.76 -7.38
CA THR A 383 -13.49 2.88 -7.62
C THR A 383 -12.66 2.73 -6.36
N GLY A 384 -11.99 1.58 -6.21
CA GLY A 384 -10.93 1.40 -5.24
C GLY A 384 -11.43 1.30 -3.80
N LEU A 385 -12.39 0.40 -3.56
CA LEU A 385 -12.84 0.06 -2.21
C LEU A 385 -11.86 -0.92 -1.55
N PRO A 386 -11.35 -0.66 -0.34
CA PRO A 386 -10.37 -1.53 0.29
C PRO A 386 -11.03 -2.78 0.89
N GLY A 387 -10.60 -3.96 0.46
CA GLY A 387 -10.98 -5.24 1.07
C GLY A 387 -12.35 -5.80 0.64
N PRO A 388 -12.56 -7.12 0.82
CA PRO A 388 -13.80 -7.80 0.42
C PRO A 388 -15.03 -7.37 1.23
N ALA A 389 -14.86 -7.06 2.52
CA ALA A 389 -15.96 -6.64 3.38
C ALA A 389 -16.51 -5.25 3.00
N ALA A 390 -15.66 -4.34 2.51
CA ALA A 390 -16.10 -2.99 2.11
C ALA A 390 -16.87 -3.00 0.79
N ILE A 391 -16.51 -3.88 -0.15
CA ILE A 391 -17.22 -4.02 -1.43
C ILE A 391 -18.57 -4.71 -1.25
N GLN A 392 -18.66 -5.75 -0.41
CA GLN A 392 -19.92 -6.41 -0.07
C GLN A 392 -20.89 -5.41 0.58
N ARG A 393 -20.42 -4.64 1.56
CA ARG A 393 -21.24 -3.58 2.19
C ARG A 393 -21.66 -2.50 1.20
N TYR A 394 -20.76 -2.06 0.31
CA TYR A 394 -21.13 -1.12 -0.74
C TYR A 394 -22.22 -1.69 -1.66
N GLU A 395 -22.10 -2.96 -2.04
CA GLU A 395 -23.08 -3.67 -2.86
C GLU A 395 -24.44 -3.77 -2.14
N GLU A 396 -24.46 -4.13 -0.85
CA GLU A 396 -25.68 -4.17 -0.03
C GLU A 396 -26.35 -2.80 0.05
N ARG A 397 -25.60 -1.73 0.33
CA ARG A 397 -26.18 -0.37 0.40
C ARG A 397 -26.65 0.12 -0.96
N LEU A 398 -25.95 -0.25 -2.03
CA LEU A 398 -26.37 0.08 -3.39
C LEU A 398 -27.65 -0.66 -3.77
N LYS A 399 -27.75 -1.96 -3.45
CA LYS A 399 -28.95 -2.77 -3.63
C LYS A 399 -30.13 -2.23 -2.83
N ALA A 400 -29.90 -1.87 -1.57
CA ALA A 400 -30.93 -1.24 -0.73
C ALA A 400 -31.40 0.11 -1.28
N ALA A 401 -30.49 0.95 -1.79
CA ALA A 401 -30.84 2.22 -2.43
C ALA A 401 -31.58 2.06 -3.76
N LEU A 402 -31.41 0.90 -4.41
CA LEU A 402 -32.13 0.55 -5.62
C LEU A 402 -33.51 -0.05 -5.30
N ASP A 403 -33.75 -0.60 -4.10
CA ASP A 403 -34.86 -1.52 -3.76
C ASP A 403 -34.73 -2.88 -4.47
N TRP A 404 -33.50 -3.40 -4.51
CA TRP A 404 -33.14 -4.65 -5.17
C TRP A 404 -33.48 -5.85 -4.27
N ARG A 405 -34.42 -6.70 -4.71
CA ARG A 405 -34.79 -7.94 -4.02
C ARG A 405 -33.86 -9.09 -4.37
#